data_AF-A0A9N8DK33-F1
#
_entry.id   AF-A0A9N8DK33-F1
#
_cell.length_a   1.000
_cell.length_b   1.000
_cell.length_c   1.000
_cell.angle_alpha   90.00
_cell.angle_beta   90.00
_cell.angle_gamma   90.00
#
_symmetry.space_group_name_H-M   'P 1'
#
loop_
_entity.id
_entity.type
_entity.pdbx_description
1 polymer ?
#
loop_
_entity_poly.entity_id
_entity_poly.type
_entity_poly.pdbx_seq_one_letter_code
_entity_poly.pdbx_strand_id
1 'polypeptide(L)'
;MTVLTSSAAPVAARMASSTLGSSHKRSSLHSASSVERQLREKILYQIDKILLQSPPSRTSLYNLLLLCNPDLDASALDAPIAREKAFRAVKARLHPDKHALQEQPRVTLLFQNVQTFYVECCHAMAAQDAGSRYRKQTSMPSYQSTPQKTPLYTRRSTFSEGGSNSPKNTNNNSAFEFNCFAKWPFLKQIQRDTPFQAVSTSELHYHLAYACLNYRGAIVHGQTIDCTYQVPANFVETAASPTSIPAVWDAAGFPTDQHLRLTSVDELKKEIQQHGPVVSTSFGLDPNYYQSISRHAGNFSERHVGHCHPLLIVGWTMTSQGSVWLVQGLRGTTFPMGMGQFQIDAHAMAPPTCVLLQKSWQSPGPFWDVPDISLKCLAWKEHFDSTAPRATTVLSTLLEIVPLESSDIDALGDLWNVGLHAVISERRVFVLRDKNQMAQSRRVLLRDLARVTHKEKGKVWKVTVSVVRQ
;
A
#
# COMPACT_ATOMS: atom_id res chain seq x y z
N MET A 1 67.17 -18.61 60.83
CA MET A 1 68.33 -17.79 60.43
C MET A 1 67.81 -16.48 59.86
N THR A 2 68.25 -15.36 60.47
CA THR A 2 68.32 -13.96 59.95
C THR A 2 67.01 -13.35 59.40
N VAL A 3 66.29 -12.40 60.01
CA VAL A 3 66.60 -11.09 60.67
C VAL A 3 67.42 -10.12 59.82
N LEU A 4 66.82 -8.95 59.55
CA LEU A 4 67.34 -7.55 59.58
C LEU A 4 66.46 -6.67 58.64
N THR A 5 65.58 -5.76 59.14
CA THR A 5 65.80 -4.33 59.53
C THR A 5 66.16 -3.42 58.34
N SER A 6 65.79 -2.14 58.20
CA SER A 6 64.94 -1.18 58.93
C SER A 6 65.03 0.20 58.23
N SER A 7 64.01 1.06 58.43
CA SER A 7 64.15 2.47 58.87
C SER A 7 64.55 3.57 57.87
N ALA A 8 63.73 4.61 57.70
CA ALA A 8 63.69 5.82 58.55
C ALA A 8 62.88 6.97 57.90
N ALA A 9 62.14 7.72 58.73
CA ALA A 9 61.36 8.93 58.42
C ALA A 9 62.23 10.22 58.42
N PRO A 10 61.70 11.48 58.27
CA PRO A 10 60.83 12.16 59.26
C PRO A 10 59.67 12.99 58.63
N VAL A 11 58.48 13.06 59.24
CA VAL A 11 57.99 14.06 60.24
C VAL A 11 58.11 15.53 59.81
N ALA A 12 56.97 16.16 59.53
CA ALA A 12 56.66 17.53 59.97
C ALA A 12 55.13 17.72 60.09
N ALA A 13 54.71 18.01 61.32
CA ALA A 13 53.35 18.30 61.72
C ALA A 13 52.92 19.71 61.27
N ARG A 14 51.62 19.89 61.00
CA ARG A 14 50.94 21.16 61.28
C ARG A 14 49.47 20.94 61.62
N MET A 15 49.11 21.47 62.78
CA MET A 15 47.79 21.44 63.38
C MET A 15 46.83 22.46 62.75
N ALA A 16 45.54 22.17 63.00
CA ALA A 16 44.41 23.09 63.13
C ALA A 16 43.83 23.71 61.84
N SER A 17 42.59 23.34 61.50
CA SER A 17 41.45 24.22 61.76
C SER A 17 40.14 23.51 61.44
N SER A 18 39.24 23.52 62.41
CA SER A 18 37.82 23.21 62.28
C SER A 18 37.15 24.14 61.27
N THR A 19 36.37 23.56 60.35
CA THR A 19 35.26 24.27 59.70
C THR A 19 34.12 23.30 59.45
N LEU A 20 33.10 23.39 60.30
CA LEU A 20 31.73 22.97 60.02
C LEU A 20 31.26 23.73 58.78
N GLY A 21 30.77 23.03 57.75
CA GLY A 21 30.35 23.68 56.50
C GLY A 21 29.57 22.79 55.54
N SER A 22 28.24 22.79 55.71
CA SER A 22 27.22 22.63 54.67
C SER A 22 27.16 21.30 53.88
N SER A 23 26.45 20.33 54.48
CA SER A 23 25.82 19.22 53.79
C SER A 23 24.42 19.63 53.31
N HIS A 24 24.29 20.28 52.15
CA HIS A 24 23.02 20.44 51.42
C HIS A 24 23.27 20.88 49.96
N LYS A 25 23.51 19.93 49.03
CA LYS A 25 23.41 20.17 47.57
C LYS A 25 23.49 18.88 46.73
N ARG A 26 22.64 17.88 47.01
CA ARG A 26 22.46 16.69 46.13
C ARG A 26 21.02 16.36 45.75
N SER A 27 20.03 17.17 46.16
CA SER A 27 18.60 16.90 45.88
C SER A 27 18.06 17.51 44.57
N SER A 28 18.82 18.32 43.81
CA SER A 28 18.26 19.04 42.65
C SER A 28 18.42 18.35 41.28
N LEU A 29 19.04 17.17 41.20
CA LEU A 29 19.25 16.46 39.91
C LEU A 29 18.08 15.55 39.52
N HIS A 30 17.28 15.09 40.48
CA HIS A 30 16.14 14.20 40.18
C HIS A 30 14.87 14.92 39.70
N SER A 31 14.72 16.22 39.99
CA SER A 31 13.54 16.98 39.54
C SER A 31 13.60 17.31 38.04
N ALA A 32 14.78 17.61 37.50
CA ALA A 32 14.96 17.95 36.08
C ALA A 32 14.60 16.77 35.15
N SER A 33 14.95 15.53 35.52
CA SER A 33 14.62 14.35 34.74
C SER A 33 13.11 14.06 34.68
N SER A 34 12.37 14.42 35.74
CA SER A 34 10.92 14.21 35.78
C SER A 34 10.18 15.16 34.84
N VAL A 35 10.56 16.44 34.82
CA VAL A 35 9.94 17.45 33.95
C VAL A 35 10.22 17.15 32.48
N GLU A 36 11.46 16.75 32.15
CA GLU A 36 11.80 16.40 30.77
C GLU A 36 11.04 15.16 30.29
N ARG A 37 10.86 14.15 31.15
CA ARG A 37 10.05 12.97 30.84
C ARG A 37 8.60 13.32 30.55
N GLN A 38 7.96 14.13 31.42
CA GLN A 38 6.58 14.59 31.21
C GLN A 38 6.42 15.38 29.91
N LEU A 39 7.40 16.25 29.59
CA LEU A 39 7.41 16.99 28.34
C LEU A 39 7.49 16.06 27.13
N ARG A 40 8.35 15.02 27.18
CA ARG A 40 8.47 14.03 26.11
C ARG A 40 7.18 13.25 25.92
N GLU A 41 6.55 12.77 27.00
CA GLU A 41 5.26 12.06 26.92
C GLU A 41 4.17 12.95 26.32
N LYS A 42 4.12 14.23 26.70
CA LYS A 42 3.19 15.21 26.11
C LYS A 42 3.44 15.41 24.62
N ILE A 43 4.70 15.48 24.19
CA ILE A 43 5.06 15.58 22.76
C ILE A 43 4.61 14.32 22.01
N LEU A 44 4.89 13.12 22.53
CA LEU A 44 4.47 11.85 21.91
C LEU A 44 2.95 11.79 21.73
N TYR A 45 2.19 12.17 22.76
CA TYR A 45 0.73 12.23 22.69
C TYR A 45 0.22 13.23 21.62
N GLN A 46 0.82 14.42 21.54
CA GLN A 46 0.42 15.41 20.53
C GLN A 46 0.76 14.95 19.11
N ILE A 47 1.89 14.26 18.92
CA ILE A 47 2.25 13.68 17.61
C ILE A 47 1.24 12.61 17.21
N ASP A 48 0.92 11.66 18.10
CA ASP A 48 -0.13 10.65 17.86
C ASP A 48 -1.45 11.31 17.46
N LYS A 49 -1.86 12.36 18.18
CA LYS A 49 -3.09 13.11 17.89
C LYS A 49 -3.08 13.72 16.49
N ILE A 50 -1.98 14.38 16.11
CA ILE A 50 -1.86 15.00 14.77
C ILE A 50 -1.93 13.93 13.68
N LEU A 51 -1.16 12.85 13.82
CA LEU A 51 -1.12 11.76 12.83
C LEU A 51 -2.48 11.07 12.64
N LEU A 52 -3.23 10.88 13.73
CA LEU A 52 -4.50 10.16 13.68
C LEU A 52 -5.70 11.04 13.29
N GLN A 53 -5.68 12.32 13.65
CA GLN A 53 -6.86 13.18 13.55
C GLN A 53 -6.75 14.25 12.46
N SER A 54 -5.55 14.57 11.99
CA SER A 54 -5.34 15.63 11.01
C SER A 54 -4.94 15.03 9.66
N PRO A 55 -5.65 15.35 8.56
CA PRO A 55 -5.22 14.91 7.24
C PRO A 55 -3.85 15.54 6.88
N PRO A 56 -3.03 14.91 6.03
CA PRO A 56 -1.79 15.50 5.56
C PRO A 56 -2.05 16.84 4.85
N SER A 57 -1.55 17.93 5.44
CA SER A 57 -1.76 19.28 4.93
C SER A 57 -0.66 20.22 5.40
N ARG A 58 -0.59 21.42 4.81
CA ARG A 58 0.32 22.50 5.26
C ARG A 58 0.14 22.82 6.75
N THR A 59 -1.11 22.95 7.20
CA THR A 59 -1.44 23.31 8.59
C THR A 59 -1.06 22.19 9.56
N SER A 60 -1.35 20.93 9.19
CA SER A 60 -1.00 19.76 10.01
C SER A 60 0.52 19.62 10.16
N LEU A 61 1.26 19.86 9.07
CA LEU A 61 2.73 19.87 9.10
C LEU A 61 3.27 20.99 10.00
N TYR A 62 2.74 22.20 9.90
CA TYR A 62 3.16 23.32 10.76
C TYR A 62 2.97 22.99 12.24
N ASN A 63 1.79 22.47 12.60
CA ASN A 63 1.48 22.06 13.97
C ASN A 63 2.43 20.96 14.47
N LEU A 64 2.78 20.00 13.62
CA LEU A 64 3.74 18.94 13.95
C LEU A 64 5.14 19.52 14.24
N LEU A 65 5.61 20.44 13.40
CA LEU A 65 6.95 21.02 13.52
C LEU A 65 7.07 21.96 14.73
N LEU A 66 5.99 22.68 15.08
CA LEU A 66 5.90 23.56 16.25
C LEU A 66 6.14 22.82 17.58
N LEU A 67 5.78 21.53 17.67
CA LEU A 67 5.97 20.73 18.89
C LEU A 67 7.45 20.66 19.33
N CYS A 68 8.38 20.76 18.39
CA CYS A 68 9.82 20.70 18.65
C CYS A 68 10.54 22.01 18.35
N ASN A 69 9.87 22.98 17.74
CA ASN A 69 10.42 24.27 17.35
C ASN A 69 9.35 25.37 17.62
N PRO A 70 9.16 25.80 18.87
CA PRO A 70 8.08 26.73 19.24
C PRO A 70 8.16 28.08 18.51
N ASP A 71 9.37 28.51 18.16
CA ASP A 71 9.65 29.76 17.46
C ASP A 71 9.67 29.61 15.93
N LEU A 72 9.17 28.48 15.40
CA LEU A 72 9.14 28.25 13.96
C LEU A 72 8.13 29.18 13.30
N ASP A 73 8.60 30.05 12.42
CA ASP A 73 7.72 30.90 11.62
C ASP A 73 7.04 30.10 10.50
N ALA A 74 5.80 30.47 10.16
CA ALA A 74 5.00 29.78 9.14
C ALA A 74 5.62 29.87 7.73
N SER A 75 6.43 30.90 7.43
CA SER A 75 7.15 31.01 6.16
C SER A 75 8.26 29.97 6.00
N ALA A 76 8.75 29.40 7.11
CA ALA A 76 9.76 28.34 7.07
C ALA A 76 9.24 27.07 6.38
N LEU A 77 7.91 26.90 6.28
CA LEU A 77 7.31 25.80 5.52
C LEU A 77 7.50 25.97 4.02
N ASP A 78 7.67 27.19 3.50
CA ASP A 78 7.87 27.41 2.07
C ASP A 78 9.30 27.10 1.62
N ALA A 79 10.26 27.26 2.52
CA ALA A 79 11.67 26.98 2.27
C ALA A 79 12.00 25.50 2.55
N PRO A 80 12.30 24.66 1.53
CA PRO A 80 12.51 23.22 1.73
C PRO A 80 13.60 22.89 2.75
N ILE A 81 14.69 23.67 2.76
CA ILE A 81 15.82 23.48 3.68
C ILE A 81 15.42 23.79 5.12
N ALA A 82 14.69 24.88 5.35
CA ALA A 82 14.23 25.27 6.70
C ALA A 82 13.20 24.26 7.22
N ARG A 83 12.25 23.86 6.37
CA ARG A 83 11.26 22.82 6.65
C ARG A 83 11.93 21.48 7.01
N GLU A 84 12.91 21.03 6.24
CA GLU A 84 13.63 19.78 6.53
C GLU A 84 14.44 19.88 7.84
N LYS A 85 15.08 21.03 8.11
CA LYS A 85 15.81 21.27 9.35
C LYS A 85 14.88 21.18 10.58
N ALA A 86 13.70 21.81 10.52
CA ALA A 86 12.70 21.72 11.58
C ALA A 86 12.21 20.28 11.76
N PHE A 87 12.05 19.54 10.66
CA PHE A 87 11.63 18.13 10.69
C PHE A 87 12.67 17.20 11.34
N ARG A 88 13.98 17.43 11.08
CA ARG A 88 15.06 16.69 11.75
C ARG A 88 15.01 16.87 13.28
N ALA A 89 14.57 18.03 13.78
CA ALA A 89 14.40 18.23 15.22
C ALA A 89 13.28 17.33 15.79
N VAL A 90 12.17 17.15 15.06
CA VAL A 90 11.09 16.21 15.43
C VAL A 90 11.63 14.77 15.47
N LYS A 91 12.33 14.33 14.43
CA LYS A 91 12.95 12.99 14.39
C LYS A 91 13.95 12.78 15.53
N ALA A 92 14.75 13.79 15.84
CA ALA A 92 15.73 13.72 16.91
C ALA A 92 15.08 13.57 18.31
N ARG A 93 13.84 14.03 18.49
CA ARG A 93 13.04 13.83 19.72
C ARG A 93 12.33 12.47 19.73
N LEU A 94 11.99 11.94 18.57
CA LEU A 94 11.34 10.62 18.38
C LEU A 94 12.32 9.45 18.24
N HIS A 95 13.64 9.64 18.33
CA HIS A 95 14.57 8.54 18.12
C HIS A 95 14.41 7.47 19.23
N PRO A 96 14.16 6.18 18.90
CA PRO A 96 13.87 5.13 19.89
C PRO A 96 14.88 5.05 21.04
N ASP A 97 16.18 5.22 20.75
CA ASP A 97 17.26 5.21 21.75
C ASP A 97 17.15 6.26 22.85
N LYS A 98 16.32 7.30 22.67
CA LYS A 98 16.11 8.35 23.67
C LYS A 98 14.96 8.06 24.63
N HIS A 99 14.26 6.94 24.45
CA HIS A 99 13.09 6.58 25.25
C HIS A 99 13.35 5.31 26.05
N ALA A 100 12.56 5.10 27.11
CA ALA A 100 12.69 3.90 27.93
C ALA A 100 12.42 2.65 27.09
N LEU A 101 13.08 1.53 27.40
CA LEU A 101 12.93 0.25 26.67
C LEU A 101 11.47 -0.15 26.46
N GLN A 102 10.64 0.06 27.47
CA GLN A 102 9.19 -0.21 27.45
C GLN A 102 8.39 0.67 26.46
N GLU A 103 8.90 1.85 26.08
CA GLU A 103 8.26 2.78 25.15
C GLU A 103 8.81 2.66 23.71
N GLN A 104 9.96 2.01 23.53
CA GLN A 104 10.63 1.89 22.23
C GLN A 104 9.74 1.34 21.10
N PRO A 105 8.90 0.31 21.30
CA PRO A 105 8.02 -0.18 20.24
C PRO A 105 7.05 0.90 19.72
N ARG A 106 6.39 1.63 20.63
CA ARG A 106 5.48 2.73 20.29
C ARG A 106 6.22 3.86 19.59
N VAL A 107 7.38 4.25 20.12
CA VAL A 107 8.19 5.35 19.56
C VAL A 107 8.74 5.00 18.19
N THR A 108 9.13 3.75 17.96
CA THR A 108 9.59 3.27 16.65
C THR A 108 8.49 3.38 15.60
N LEU A 109 7.27 2.96 15.94
CA LEU A 109 6.10 3.11 15.07
C LEU A 109 5.81 4.59 14.78
N LEU A 110 5.82 5.44 15.81
CA LEU A 110 5.67 6.89 15.65
C LEU A 110 6.75 7.49 14.75
N PHE A 111 8.01 7.10 14.92
CA PHE A 111 9.14 7.57 14.12
C PHE A 111 8.96 7.25 12.63
N GLN A 112 8.47 6.06 12.31
CA GLN A 112 8.16 5.65 10.93
C GLN A 112 6.96 6.43 10.38
N ASN A 113 5.86 6.51 11.14
CA ASN A 113 4.64 7.18 10.70
C ASN A 113 4.85 8.68 10.47
N VAL A 114 5.64 9.35 11.32
CA VAL A 114 5.97 10.78 11.15
C VAL A 114 6.74 11.03 9.85
N GLN A 115 7.59 10.09 9.42
CA GLN A 115 8.32 10.20 8.15
C GLN A 115 7.38 10.13 6.95
N THR A 116 6.45 9.16 6.95
CA THR A 116 5.44 9.02 5.90
C THR A 116 4.55 10.25 5.84
N PHE A 117 4.01 10.68 6.98
CA PHE A 117 3.16 11.85 7.10
C PHE A 117 3.83 13.14 6.60
N TYR A 118 5.11 13.34 6.91
CA TYR A 118 5.87 14.49 6.42
C TYR A 118 5.95 14.53 4.88
N VAL A 119 6.21 13.38 4.25
CA VAL A 119 6.30 13.26 2.80
C VAL A 119 4.92 13.55 2.16
N GLU A 120 3.85 13.01 2.73
CA GLU A 120 2.48 13.27 2.29
C GLU A 120 2.11 14.75 2.41
N CYS A 121 2.45 15.42 3.51
CA CYS A 121 2.24 16.85 3.65
C CYS A 121 3.01 17.67 2.59
N CYS A 122 4.27 17.29 2.29
CA CYS A 122 5.05 17.96 1.25
C CYS A 122 4.41 17.80 -0.13
N HIS A 123 3.88 16.62 -0.45
CA HIS A 123 3.16 16.39 -1.70
C HIS A 123 1.86 17.21 -1.78
N ALA A 124 1.08 17.23 -0.69
CA ALA A 124 -0.14 18.03 -0.62
C ALA A 124 0.13 19.53 -0.86
N MET A 125 1.22 20.06 -0.28
CA MET A 125 1.65 21.44 -0.50
C MET A 125 2.05 21.71 -1.97
N ALA A 126 2.84 20.81 -2.57
CA ALA A 126 3.26 20.95 -3.96
C ALA A 126 2.07 20.92 -4.94
N ALA A 127 1.06 20.09 -4.65
CA ALA A 127 -0.18 20.02 -5.45
C ALA A 127 -0.99 21.33 -5.37
N GLN A 128 -1.08 21.93 -4.18
CA GLN A 128 -1.76 23.23 -3.99
C GLN A 128 -1.06 24.36 -4.77
N ASP A 129 0.27 24.38 -4.75
CA ASP A 129 1.06 25.37 -5.50
C ASP A 129 0.90 25.21 -7.01
N ALA A 130 0.83 23.97 -7.51
CA ALA A 130 0.58 23.68 -8.92
C ALA A 130 -0.81 24.14 -9.38
N GLY A 131 -1.85 23.88 -8.58
CA GLY A 131 -3.22 24.30 -8.86
C GLY A 131 -3.41 25.82 -8.86
N SER A 132 -2.71 26.53 -7.97
CA SER A 132 -2.76 28.01 -7.89
C SER A 132 -2.19 28.69 -9.14
N ARG A 133 -1.13 28.13 -9.74
CA ARG A 133 -0.54 28.67 -10.98
C ARG A 133 -1.45 28.51 -12.19
N TYR A 134 -2.17 27.39 -12.29
CA TYR A 134 -3.09 27.14 -13.39
C TYR A 134 -4.31 28.07 -13.37
N ARG A 135 -4.79 28.47 -12.17
CA ARG A 135 -5.96 29.35 -12.03
C ARG A 135 -5.69 30.82 -12.35
N LYS A 136 -4.43 31.26 -12.37
CA LYS A 136 -4.05 32.65 -12.71
C LYS A 136 -3.71 32.88 -14.18
N GLN A 137 -3.70 31.85 -15.03
CA GLN A 137 -3.33 31.97 -16.45
C GLN A 137 -4.50 32.00 -17.45
N THR A 138 -5.77 32.05 -17.01
CA THR A 138 -6.94 32.05 -17.91
C THR A 138 -7.41 33.44 -18.39
N SER A 139 -6.53 34.44 -18.45
CA SER A 139 -6.85 35.71 -19.12
C SER A 139 -5.62 36.34 -19.78
N MET A 140 -5.39 36.02 -21.06
CA MET A 140 -4.76 36.84 -22.14
C MET A 140 -4.06 35.96 -23.20
N PRO A 141 -3.87 36.46 -24.44
CA PRO A 141 -3.94 35.67 -25.66
C PRO A 141 -2.59 35.12 -26.12
N SER A 142 -2.73 34.09 -26.94
CA SER A 142 -1.71 33.32 -27.63
C SER A 142 -0.56 34.15 -28.20
N TYR A 143 0.67 33.81 -27.81
CA TYR A 143 1.85 33.97 -28.67
C TYR A 143 2.78 32.76 -28.54
N GLN A 144 3.29 32.37 -29.72
CA GLN A 144 4.18 31.25 -29.99
C GLN A 144 5.50 31.35 -29.20
N SER A 145 6.01 30.25 -28.68
CA SER A 145 7.45 30.12 -28.44
C SER A 145 7.96 28.67 -28.43
N THR A 146 9.19 28.58 -28.90
CA THR A 146 10.05 27.47 -29.32
C THR A 146 10.63 26.64 -28.17
N PRO A 147 11.12 25.40 -28.43
CA PRO A 147 11.59 24.50 -27.38
C PRO A 147 13.06 24.76 -26.99
N GLN A 148 13.31 25.04 -25.72
CA GLN A 148 14.65 25.00 -25.13
C GLN A 148 14.97 23.60 -24.58
N LYS A 149 16.16 23.11 -24.94
CA LYS A 149 16.80 21.89 -24.44
C LYS A 149 17.33 22.11 -23.03
N THR A 150 17.08 21.17 -22.12
CA THR A 150 17.79 21.04 -20.84
C THR A 150 18.49 19.67 -20.73
N PRO A 151 19.62 19.59 -19.99
CA PRO A 151 20.57 18.48 -20.09
C PRO A 151 20.21 17.32 -19.15
N LEU A 152 20.48 16.10 -19.64
CA LEU A 152 20.38 14.83 -18.92
C LEU A 152 21.54 14.68 -17.93
N TYR A 153 21.22 14.60 -16.63
CA TYR A 153 22.17 14.11 -15.62
C TYR A 153 21.89 12.63 -15.37
N THR A 154 22.85 11.79 -15.76
CA THR A 154 22.88 10.35 -15.50
C THR A 154 23.35 10.11 -14.07
N ARG A 155 22.59 9.38 -13.24
CA ARG A 155 23.15 8.75 -12.04
C ARG A 155 22.68 7.31 -11.90
N ARG A 156 23.67 6.43 -12.00
CA ARG A 156 23.65 4.97 -11.94
C ARG A 156 23.86 4.55 -10.48
N SER A 157 23.03 3.69 -9.93
CA SER A 157 23.41 2.86 -8.77
C SER A 157 22.86 1.45 -8.97
N THR A 158 23.76 0.54 -9.32
CA THR A 158 23.54 -0.90 -9.35
C THR A 158 23.66 -1.44 -7.93
N PHE A 159 22.56 -1.92 -7.35
CA PHE A 159 22.59 -2.78 -6.17
C PHE A 159 22.55 -4.23 -6.63
N SER A 160 23.58 -4.99 -6.29
CA SER A 160 23.65 -6.44 -6.46
C SER A 160 22.97 -7.11 -5.26
N GLU A 161 21.86 -7.81 -5.48
CA GLU A 161 21.30 -8.72 -4.50
C GLU A 161 21.98 -10.09 -4.63
N GLY A 162 22.76 -10.45 -3.61
CA GLY A 162 23.31 -11.79 -3.42
C GLY A 162 22.22 -12.72 -2.86
N GLY A 163 21.89 -13.76 -3.62
CA GLY A 163 20.96 -14.82 -3.20
C GLY A 163 21.55 -15.69 -2.09
N SER A 164 20.91 -15.66 -0.92
CA SER A 164 21.14 -16.62 0.15
C SER A 164 20.15 -17.78 0.03
N ASN A 165 20.66 -18.95 -0.36
CA ASN A 165 19.93 -20.21 -0.33
C ASN A 165 19.79 -20.70 1.12
N SER A 166 18.64 -20.45 1.74
CA SER A 166 18.28 -21.07 3.02
C SER A 166 17.50 -22.39 2.81
N PRO A 167 17.81 -23.44 3.58
CA PRO A 167 17.25 -24.78 3.41
C PRO A 167 15.78 -24.86 3.86
N LYS A 168 14.97 -25.61 3.09
CA LYS A 168 13.54 -25.88 3.35
C LYS A 168 13.38 -26.76 4.58
N ASN A 169 13.01 -26.16 5.71
CA ASN A 169 12.56 -26.89 6.89
C ASN A 169 11.03 -27.04 6.84
N THR A 170 10.53 -28.24 6.56
CA THR A 170 9.10 -28.56 6.37
C THR A 170 8.37 -28.88 7.68
N ASN A 171 8.66 -28.17 8.77
CA ASN A 171 7.79 -28.22 9.93
C ASN A 171 6.58 -27.32 9.66
N ASN A 172 5.40 -27.93 9.55
CA ASN A 172 4.07 -27.31 9.47
C ASN A 172 3.71 -26.57 10.78
N ASN A 173 4.61 -25.71 11.26
CA ASN A 173 4.28 -24.79 12.32
C ASN A 173 3.42 -23.69 11.69
N SER A 174 2.11 -23.77 11.88
CA SER A 174 1.20 -22.69 11.51
C SER A 174 1.73 -21.42 12.17
N ALA A 175 2.01 -20.40 11.34
CA ALA A 175 2.60 -19.18 11.84
C ALA A 175 1.67 -18.56 12.89
N PHE A 176 2.20 -18.25 14.07
CA PHE A 176 1.44 -17.61 15.15
C PHE A 176 0.83 -16.27 14.72
N GLU A 177 1.47 -15.62 13.76
CA GLU A 177 0.99 -14.40 13.12
C GLU A 177 1.16 -14.48 11.60
N PHE A 178 0.26 -13.81 10.89
CA PHE A 178 0.31 -13.70 9.45
C PHE A 178 -0.35 -12.40 9.01
N ASN A 179 0.27 -11.68 8.08
CA ASN A 179 -0.30 -10.48 7.48
C ASN A 179 -0.02 -10.49 5.97
N CYS A 180 -1.08 -10.44 5.15
CA CYS A 180 -0.96 -10.38 3.70
C CYS A 180 -0.01 -9.28 3.23
N PHE A 181 -0.06 -8.08 3.83
CA PHE A 181 0.77 -6.95 3.44
C PHE A 181 2.25 -7.12 3.80
N ALA A 182 2.54 -7.89 4.85
CA ALA A 182 3.92 -8.24 5.21
C ALA A 182 4.48 -9.33 4.29
N LYS A 183 3.65 -10.34 3.94
CA LYS A 183 4.07 -11.43 3.04
C LYS A 183 4.22 -10.98 1.59
N TRP A 184 3.36 -10.09 1.13
CA TRP A 184 3.34 -9.60 -0.25
C TRP A 184 3.52 -8.07 -0.27
N PRO A 185 4.77 -7.57 -0.23
CA PRO A 185 5.06 -6.13 -0.10
C PRO A 185 4.55 -5.25 -1.25
N PHE A 186 4.24 -5.85 -2.40
CA PHE A 186 3.63 -5.17 -3.54
C PHE A 186 2.14 -4.87 -3.32
N LEU A 187 1.50 -5.45 -2.29
CA LEU A 187 0.13 -5.09 -1.92
C LEU A 187 0.15 -3.70 -1.29
N LYS A 188 -0.47 -2.75 -1.99
CA LYS A 188 -0.75 -1.43 -1.44
C LYS A 188 -2.11 -1.46 -0.80
N GLN A 189 -2.21 -0.99 0.44
CA GLN A 189 -3.51 -0.83 1.08
C GLN A 189 -4.37 0.12 0.23
N ILE A 190 -5.52 -0.37 -0.22
CA ILE A 190 -6.48 0.45 -0.95
C ILE A 190 -7.12 1.39 0.06
N GLN A 191 -6.61 2.63 0.11
CA GLN A 191 -7.27 3.73 0.81
C GLN A 191 -8.37 4.27 -0.10
N ARG A 192 -9.56 4.48 0.47
CA ARG A 192 -10.71 5.00 -0.27
C ARG A 192 -11.10 6.35 0.28
N ASP A 193 -11.08 7.35 -0.59
CA ASP A 193 -11.59 8.68 -0.32
C ASP A 193 -13.13 8.72 -0.51
N THR A 194 -13.84 7.68 -0.07
CA THR A 194 -15.30 7.68 -0.16
C THR A 194 -15.83 8.71 0.84
N PRO A 195 -16.55 9.76 0.41
CA PRO A 195 -17.03 10.82 1.31
C PRO A 195 -17.82 10.23 2.46
N PHE A 196 -17.80 10.86 3.64
CA PHE A 196 -18.44 10.38 4.88
C PHE A 196 -19.93 10.04 4.78
N GLN A 197 -20.57 10.38 3.65
CA GLN A 197 -21.94 10.00 3.33
C GLN A 197 -22.15 8.49 3.43
N ALA A 198 -23.39 8.15 3.75
CA ALA A 198 -23.80 6.80 4.07
C ALA A 198 -23.76 5.89 2.84
N VAL A 199 -22.75 5.03 2.79
CA VAL A 199 -22.59 3.98 1.79
C VAL A 199 -23.75 2.99 1.92
N SER A 200 -24.40 2.66 0.81
CA SER A 200 -25.49 1.68 0.79
C SER A 200 -24.96 0.25 1.06
N THR A 201 -25.84 -0.69 1.41
CA THR A 201 -25.43 -2.10 1.64
C THR A 201 -24.81 -2.72 0.40
N SER A 202 -25.42 -2.46 -0.76
CA SER A 202 -24.92 -2.94 -2.03
C SER A 202 -23.55 -2.35 -2.33
N GLU A 203 -23.38 -1.03 -2.18
CA GLU A 203 -22.11 -0.35 -2.41
C GLU A 203 -21.00 -0.88 -1.49
N LEU A 204 -21.34 -1.16 -0.23
CA LEU A 204 -20.43 -1.79 0.73
C LEU A 204 -20.00 -3.21 0.27
N HIS A 205 -20.94 -4.02 -0.23
CA HIS A 205 -20.62 -5.32 -0.83
C HIS A 205 -19.70 -5.15 -2.05
N TYR A 206 -19.98 -4.22 -2.95
CA TYR A 206 -19.10 -3.94 -4.10
C TYR A 206 -17.69 -3.58 -3.66
N HIS A 207 -17.55 -2.69 -2.68
CA HIS A 207 -16.26 -2.30 -2.15
C HIS A 207 -15.46 -3.49 -1.59
N LEU A 208 -16.08 -4.33 -0.79
CA LEU A 208 -15.39 -5.44 -0.11
C LEU A 208 -15.08 -6.59 -1.09
N ALA A 209 -16.02 -6.91 -1.97
CA ALA A 209 -15.85 -7.90 -3.04
C ALA A 209 -14.69 -7.51 -3.97
N TYR A 210 -14.67 -6.26 -4.43
CA TYR A 210 -13.62 -5.77 -5.33
C TYR A 210 -12.28 -5.58 -4.63
N ALA A 211 -12.24 -5.21 -3.35
CA ALA A 211 -10.99 -5.22 -2.58
C ALA A 211 -10.36 -6.62 -2.56
N CYS A 212 -11.17 -7.65 -2.27
CA CYS A 212 -10.71 -9.04 -2.29
C CYS A 212 -10.18 -9.45 -3.66
N LEU A 213 -10.93 -9.19 -4.75
CA LEU A 213 -10.48 -9.47 -6.11
C LEU A 213 -9.17 -8.77 -6.45
N ASN A 214 -9.04 -7.48 -6.08
CA ASN A 214 -7.84 -6.70 -6.35
C ASN A 214 -6.62 -7.26 -5.62
N TYR A 215 -6.73 -7.56 -4.32
CA TYR A 215 -5.60 -8.11 -3.56
C TYR A 215 -5.22 -9.51 -4.04
N ARG A 216 -6.20 -10.39 -4.29
CA ARG A 216 -5.90 -11.74 -4.74
C ARG A 216 -5.39 -11.78 -6.17
N GLY A 217 -5.92 -10.93 -7.06
CA GLY A 217 -5.38 -10.72 -8.39
C GLY A 217 -3.92 -10.26 -8.33
N ALA A 218 -3.61 -9.25 -7.50
CA ALA A 218 -2.23 -8.81 -7.28
C ALA A 218 -1.32 -9.95 -6.80
N ILE A 219 -1.78 -10.77 -5.84
CA ILE A 219 -1.01 -11.92 -5.32
C ILE A 219 -0.74 -12.95 -6.42
N VAL A 220 -1.79 -13.36 -7.13
CA VAL A 220 -1.71 -14.39 -8.17
C VAL A 220 -0.77 -13.98 -9.30
N HIS A 221 -0.75 -12.69 -9.63
CA HIS A 221 0.09 -12.14 -10.70
C HIS A 221 1.42 -11.54 -10.19
N GLY A 222 1.65 -11.55 -8.88
CA GLY A 222 2.87 -11.07 -8.24
C GLY A 222 3.19 -9.59 -8.49
N GLN A 223 2.18 -8.73 -8.57
CA GLN A 223 2.33 -7.34 -9.04
C GLN A 223 1.51 -6.33 -8.25
N THR A 224 1.89 -5.04 -8.32
CA THR A 224 1.13 -3.95 -7.70
C THR A 224 -0.23 -3.75 -8.35
N ILE A 225 -1.18 -3.26 -7.55
CA ILE A 225 -2.51 -2.89 -8.03
C ILE A 225 -2.45 -1.49 -8.64
N ASP A 226 -2.33 -1.41 -9.97
CA ASP A 226 -2.36 -0.13 -10.70
C ASP A 226 -3.77 0.21 -11.19
N CYS A 227 -4.52 -0.81 -11.62
CA CYS A 227 -5.91 -0.72 -12.04
C CYS A 227 -6.71 -1.64 -11.13
N THR A 228 -7.74 -1.10 -10.49
CA THR A 228 -8.60 -1.79 -9.54
C THR A 228 -9.95 -2.06 -10.17
N TYR A 229 -10.59 -3.18 -9.85
CA TYR A 229 -12.04 -3.23 -9.84
C TYR A 229 -12.55 -2.07 -8.97
N GLN A 230 -13.29 -1.15 -9.59
CA GLN A 230 -13.88 0.02 -8.94
C GLN A 230 -15.38 -0.16 -8.88
N VAL A 231 -15.99 0.37 -7.82
CA VAL A 231 -17.44 0.50 -7.76
C VAL A 231 -17.88 1.39 -8.93
N PRO A 232 -18.86 0.98 -9.74
CA PRO A 232 -19.31 1.77 -10.87
C PRO A 232 -19.66 3.21 -10.45
N ALA A 233 -19.12 4.22 -11.14
CA ALA A 233 -19.37 5.62 -10.80
C ALA A 233 -20.86 6.01 -10.90
N ASN A 234 -21.60 5.32 -11.77
CA ASN A 234 -23.04 5.46 -11.96
C ASN A 234 -23.83 4.46 -11.11
N PHE A 235 -23.31 4.04 -9.96
CA PHE A 235 -24.07 3.20 -9.04
C PHE A 235 -25.24 4.01 -8.48
N VAL A 236 -26.34 4.01 -9.22
CA VAL A 236 -27.61 4.56 -8.78
C VAL A 236 -28.22 3.51 -7.85
N GLU A 237 -28.62 3.93 -6.65
CA GLU A 237 -29.30 3.15 -5.60
C GLU A 237 -30.64 2.51 -6.08
N THR A 238 -30.93 2.52 -7.39
CA THR A 238 -32.13 1.97 -8.03
C THR A 238 -32.25 0.45 -7.99
N ALA A 239 -31.22 -0.28 -7.54
CA ALA A 239 -31.36 -1.72 -7.33
C ALA A 239 -32.29 -1.95 -6.13
N ALA A 240 -33.54 -2.34 -6.41
CA ALA A 240 -34.57 -2.63 -5.41
C ALA A 240 -34.20 -3.76 -4.44
N SER A 241 -33.12 -4.51 -4.70
CA SER A 241 -32.61 -5.58 -3.84
C SER A 241 -31.13 -5.39 -3.50
N PRO A 242 -30.72 -5.67 -2.25
CA PRO A 242 -29.32 -5.63 -1.85
C PRO A 242 -28.52 -6.67 -2.66
N THR A 243 -27.45 -6.23 -3.32
CA THR A 243 -26.54 -7.11 -4.07
C THR A 243 -25.62 -7.84 -3.08
N SER A 244 -25.55 -9.17 -3.15
CA SER A 244 -24.65 -9.97 -2.29
C SER A 244 -23.21 -10.02 -2.83
N ILE A 245 -22.21 -10.33 -1.99
CA ILE A 245 -20.82 -10.52 -2.43
C ILE A 245 -20.70 -11.52 -3.60
N PRO A 246 -21.36 -12.71 -3.56
CA PRO A 246 -21.33 -13.62 -4.69
C PRO A 246 -21.88 -13.01 -5.97
N ALA A 247 -22.99 -12.27 -5.91
CA ALA A 247 -23.56 -11.61 -7.07
C ALA A 247 -22.62 -10.55 -7.67
N VAL A 248 -21.89 -9.81 -6.83
CA VAL A 248 -20.87 -8.85 -7.30
C VAL A 248 -19.74 -9.58 -8.04
N TRP A 249 -19.26 -10.69 -7.48
CA TRP A 249 -18.23 -11.51 -8.12
C TRP A 249 -18.71 -12.14 -9.42
N ASP A 250 -19.94 -12.65 -9.46
CA ASP A 250 -20.58 -13.18 -10.65
C ASP A 250 -20.66 -12.15 -11.78
N ALA A 251 -21.08 -10.92 -11.45
CA ALA A 251 -21.09 -9.78 -12.38
C ALA A 251 -19.68 -9.38 -12.86
N ALA A 252 -18.64 -9.60 -12.04
CA ALA A 252 -17.24 -9.46 -12.45
C ALA A 252 -16.69 -10.68 -13.22
N GLY A 253 -17.55 -11.68 -13.48
CA GLY A 253 -17.25 -12.90 -14.21
C GLY A 253 -16.57 -13.98 -13.36
N PHE A 254 -16.80 -14.01 -12.06
CA PHE A 254 -16.36 -15.09 -11.17
C PHE A 254 -17.59 -15.91 -10.77
N PRO A 255 -17.85 -17.05 -11.45
CA PRO A 255 -19.08 -17.81 -11.29
C PRO A 255 -19.33 -18.23 -9.84
N THR A 256 -20.58 -18.07 -9.39
CA THR A 256 -20.97 -18.30 -7.98
C THR A 256 -20.76 -19.74 -7.50
N ASP A 257 -20.90 -20.72 -8.39
CA ASP A 257 -20.67 -22.14 -8.13
C ASP A 257 -19.20 -22.48 -7.83
N GLN A 258 -18.27 -21.59 -8.17
CA GLN A 258 -16.84 -21.78 -7.96
C GLN A 258 -16.28 -21.00 -6.76
N HIS A 259 -17.13 -20.28 -6.02
CA HIS A 259 -16.68 -19.55 -4.83
C HIS A 259 -16.32 -20.51 -3.71
N LEU A 260 -15.15 -20.29 -3.10
CA LEU A 260 -14.74 -21.06 -1.94
C LEU A 260 -15.53 -20.57 -0.72
N ARG A 261 -16.25 -21.47 -0.06
CA ARG A 261 -16.90 -21.23 1.23
C ARG A 261 -16.04 -21.84 2.32
N LEU A 262 -15.60 -21.02 3.26
CA LEU A 262 -14.68 -21.42 4.31
C LEU A 262 -15.47 -21.39 5.63
N THR A 263 -15.53 -22.53 6.33
CA THR A 263 -16.40 -22.69 7.50
C THR A 263 -15.62 -22.91 8.79
N SER A 264 -14.31 -23.16 8.70
CA SER A 264 -13.45 -23.34 9.87
C SER A 264 -12.29 -22.34 9.90
N VAL A 265 -11.86 -21.95 11.10
CA VAL A 265 -10.71 -21.05 11.31
C VAL A 265 -9.45 -21.56 10.60
N ASP A 266 -9.21 -22.86 10.59
CA ASP A 266 -8.05 -23.46 9.94
C ASP A 266 -8.11 -23.37 8.42
N GLU A 267 -9.28 -23.57 7.82
CA GLU A 267 -9.50 -23.33 6.38
C GLU A 267 -9.28 -21.85 6.03
N LEU A 268 -9.80 -20.93 6.84
CA LEU A 268 -9.58 -19.49 6.65
C LEU A 268 -8.09 -19.16 6.70
N LYS A 269 -7.37 -19.60 7.74
CA LYS A 269 -5.94 -19.34 7.88
C LYS A 269 -5.14 -19.91 6.71
N LYS A 270 -5.44 -21.15 6.30
CA LYS A 270 -4.79 -21.81 5.17
C LYS A 270 -5.04 -21.05 3.87
N GLU A 271 -6.29 -20.68 3.58
CA GLU A 271 -6.64 -19.93 2.38
C GLU A 271 -5.95 -18.56 2.36
N ILE A 272 -6.01 -17.83 3.48
CA ILE A 272 -5.36 -16.51 3.61
C ILE A 272 -3.85 -16.62 3.39
N GLN A 273 -3.22 -17.63 4.00
CA GLN A 273 -1.79 -17.85 3.88
C GLN A 273 -1.39 -18.21 2.44
N GLN A 274 -2.17 -19.02 1.74
CA GLN A 274 -1.82 -19.53 0.42
C GLN A 274 -2.20 -18.58 -0.71
N HIS A 275 -3.36 -17.93 -0.60
CA HIS A 275 -4.02 -17.26 -1.72
C HIS A 275 -4.47 -15.83 -1.43
N GLY A 276 -4.33 -15.35 -0.20
CA GLY A 276 -4.59 -13.95 0.15
C GLY A 276 -5.95 -13.68 0.81
N PRO A 277 -6.36 -12.41 0.89
CA PRO A 277 -7.51 -12.00 1.70
C PRO A 277 -8.83 -12.68 1.34
N VAL A 278 -9.69 -12.89 2.35
CA VAL A 278 -11.04 -13.46 2.18
C VAL A 278 -12.09 -12.47 2.69
N VAL A 279 -13.33 -12.59 2.23
CA VAL A 279 -14.44 -11.73 2.67
C VAL A 279 -15.31 -12.48 3.66
N SER A 280 -15.43 -11.97 4.88
CA SER A 280 -16.48 -12.36 5.81
C SER A 280 -17.77 -11.66 5.43
N THR A 281 -18.88 -12.40 5.38
CA THR A 281 -20.24 -11.86 5.16
C THR A 281 -21.13 -12.01 6.39
N SER A 282 -20.62 -12.58 7.48
CA SER A 282 -21.36 -12.88 8.71
C SER A 282 -21.07 -11.94 9.87
N PHE A 283 -20.15 -10.99 9.72
CA PHE A 283 -19.83 -10.05 10.79
C PHE A 283 -21.05 -9.21 11.16
N GLY A 284 -21.61 -9.44 12.34
CA GLY A 284 -22.73 -8.66 12.87
C GLY A 284 -22.22 -7.42 13.61
N LEU A 285 -22.50 -6.22 13.08
CA LEU A 285 -22.08 -4.98 13.72
C LEU A 285 -22.98 -4.66 14.91
N ASP A 286 -22.55 -5.02 16.12
CA ASP A 286 -23.27 -4.73 17.36
C ASP A 286 -23.34 -3.21 17.65
N PRO A 287 -24.51 -2.66 18.04
CA PRO A 287 -24.65 -1.25 18.36
C PRO A 287 -23.75 -0.76 19.50
N ASN A 288 -23.58 -1.57 20.55
CA ASN A 288 -22.73 -1.19 21.69
C ASN A 288 -21.26 -1.20 21.28
N TYR A 289 -20.85 -2.19 20.48
CA TYR A 289 -19.53 -2.23 19.89
C TYR A 289 -19.28 -0.96 19.07
N TYR A 290 -20.16 -0.62 18.12
CA TYR A 290 -20.04 0.58 17.27
C TYR A 290 -19.88 1.88 18.09
N GLN A 291 -20.67 2.05 19.15
CA GLN A 291 -20.57 3.22 20.04
C GLN A 291 -19.25 3.26 20.82
N SER A 292 -18.69 2.10 21.18
CA SER A 292 -17.45 2.01 21.95
C SER A 292 -16.19 2.27 21.11
N ILE A 293 -16.22 2.00 19.80
CA ILE A 293 -15.04 2.06 18.91
C ILE A 293 -14.85 3.43 18.24
N SER A 294 -14.59 4.48 19.02
CA SER A 294 -14.30 5.82 18.48
C SER A 294 -13.19 5.86 17.42
N ARG A 295 -12.18 4.97 17.51
CA ARG A 295 -11.05 4.92 16.58
C ARG A 295 -11.33 4.25 15.24
N HIS A 296 -12.35 3.39 15.18
CA HIS A 296 -12.66 2.58 14.00
C HIS A 296 -14.06 2.81 13.45
N ALA A 297 -14.85 3.71 14.07
CA ALA A 297 -16.20 4.05 13.62
C ALA A 297 -16.24 4.42 12.12
N GLY A 298 -15.22 5.13 11.62
CA GLY A 298 -15.13 5.49 10.20
C GLY A 298 -15.00 4.32 9.23
N ASN A 299 -14.68 3.11 9.71
CA ASN A 299 -14.56 1.90 8.91
C ASN A 299 -15.91 1.20 8.68
N PHE A 300 -16.95 1.63 9.39
CA PHE A 300 -18.29 1.06 9.33
C PHE A 300 -19.29 2.12 8.88
N SER A 301 -20.37 1.68 8.23
CA SER A 301 -21.51 2.55 7.96
C SER A 301 -22.49 2.50 9.12
N GLU A 302 -22.87 3.65 9.67
CA GLU A 302 -23.87 3.75 10.75
C GLU A 302 -25.22 3.11 10.37
N ARG A 303 -25.64 3.22 9.10
CA ARG A 303 -26.85 2.57 8.57
C ARG A 303 -26.85 1.03 8.66
N HIS A 304 -25.69 0.42 8.90
CA HIS A 304 -25.50 -1.03 8.96
C HIS A 304 -25.32 -1.55 10.38
N VAL A 305 -25.44 -0.68 11.38
CA VAL A 305 -25.45 -1.11 12.79
C VAL A 305 -26.68 -2.00 13.03
N GLY A 306 -26.47 -3.17 13.61
CA GLY A 306 -27.50 -4.20 13.78
C GLY A 306 -27.68 -5.13 12.58
N HIS A 307 -26.94 -4.92 11.49
CA HIS A 307 -26.95 -5.77 10.30
C HIS A 307 -25.60 -6.47 10.08
N CYS A 308 -25.59 -7.51 9.23
CA CYS A 308 -24.35 -8.11 8.77
C CYS A 308 -23.60 -7.12 7.87
N HIS A 309 -22.32 -6.92 8.16
CA HIS A 309 -21.46 -5.99 7.47
C HIS A 309 -20.27 -6.76 6.91
N PRO A 310 -20.07 -6.82 5.58
CA PRO A 310 -18.93 -7.52 5.03
C PRO A 310 -17.61 -6.92 5.53
N LEU A 311 -16.65 -7.78 5.86
CA LEU A 311 -15.30 -7.41 6.27
C LEU A 311 -14.27 -8.20 5.47
N LEU A 312 -13.15 -7.57 5.13
CA LEU A 312 -12.05 -8.25 4.49
C LEU A 312 -11.05 -8.74 5.54
N ILE A 313 -10.83 -10.04 5.63
CA ILE A 313 -9.85 -10.65 6.52
C ILE A 313 -8.53 -10.77 5.76
N VAL A 314 -7.48 -10.13 6.27
CA VAL A 314 -6.16 -10.02 5.61
C VAL A 314 -5.04 -10.71 6.40
N GLY A 315 -5.35 -11.35 7.52
CA GLY A 315 -4.37 -12.01 8.36
C GLY A 315 -4.85 -12.25 9.79
N TRP A 316 -3.94 -12.64 10.67
CA TRP A 316 -4.17 -12.81 12.09
C TRP A 316 -2.92 -12.51 12.90
N THR A 317 -3.09 -12.23 14.18
CA THR A 317 -2.00 -12.11 15.14
C THR A 317 -2.47 -12.54 16.53
N MET A 318 -1.54 -12.61 17.48
CA MET A 318 -1.81 -12.90 18.87
C MET A 318 -1.66 -11.61 19.69
N THR A 319 -2.70 -11.25 20.44
CA THR A 319 -2.65 -10.15 21.41
C THR A 319 -2.61 -10.69 22.83
N SER A 320 -2.44 -9.83 23.83
CA SER A 320 -2.56 -10.23 25.24
C SER A 320 -3.95 -10.76 25.61
N GLN A 321 -4.97 -10.46 24.80
CA GLN A 321 -6.36 -10.92 24.99
C GLN A 321 -6.67 -12.20 24.21
N GLY A 322 -5.73 -12.71 23.41
CA GLY A 322 -5.91 -13.90 22.58
C GLY A 322 -5.74 -13.63 21.09
N SER A 323 -6.16 -14.62 20.29
CA SER A 323 -6.04 -14.58 18.84
C SER A 323 -7.04 -13.60 18.23
N VAL A 324 -6.55 -12.79 17.30
CA VAL A 324 -7.37 -11.80 16.59
C VAL A 324 -7.17 -11.94 15.08
N TRP A 325 -8.23 -11.73 14.33
CA TRP A 325 -8.18 -11.46 12.90
C TRP A 325 -7.69 -10.04 12.65
N LEU A 326 -6.87 -9.85 11.62
CA LEU A 326 -6.56 -8.55 11.04
C LEU A 326 -7.58 -8.30 9.94
N VAL A 327 -8.44 -7.30 10.12
CA VAL A 327 -9.55 -7.01 9.21
C VAL A 327 -9.46 -5.60 8.64
N GLN A 328 -10.00 -5.44 7.44
CA GLN A 328 -10.19 -4.16 6.77
C GLN A 328 -11.69 -3.96 6.51
N GLY A 329 -12.22 -2.81 6.95
CA GLY A 329 -13.61 -2.42 6.73
C GLY A 329 -13.80 -1.65 5.42
N LEU A 330 -14.81 -0.78 5.39
CA LEU A 330 -15.08 0.07 4.23
C LEU A 330 -13.93 1.06 3.97
N ARG A 331 -13.44 1.65 5.06
CA ARG A 331 -12.37 2.66 5.07
C ARG A 331 -11.21 2.20 5.97
N GLY A 332 -10.13 2.97 5.90
CA GLY A 332 -9.07 2.97 6.90
C GLY A 332 -8.05 1.82 6.83
N THR A 333 -7.16 1.85 7.81
CA THR A 333 -6.11 0.84 8.02
C THR A 333 -6.70 -0.47 8.54
N THR A 334 -5.92 -1.54 8.43
CA THR A 334 -6.29 -2.82 9.07
C THR A 334 -6.39 -2.65 10.58
N PHE A 335 -7.35 -3.33 11.22
CA PHE A 335 -7.53 -3.31 12.67
C PHE A 335 -7.79 -4.73 13.21
N PRO A 336 -7.47 -5.01 14.49
CA PRO A 336 -7.67 -6.33 15.07
C PRO A 336 -9.13 -6.55 15.49
N MET A 337 -9.61 -7.79 15.33
CA MET A 337 -10.92 -8.25 15.82
C MET A 337 -10.80 -9.65 16.42
N GLY A 338 -11.37 -9.91 17.59
CA GLY A 338 -11.28 -11.22 18.25
C GLY A 338 -11.80 -12.37 17.37
N MET A 339 -11.08 -13.49 17.31
CA MET A 339 -11.60 -14.70 16.66
C MET A 339 -12.82 -15.24 17.42
N GLY A 340 -13.81 -15.77 16.70
CA GLY A 340 -15.10 -16.21 17.27
C GLY A 340 -16.01 -15.09 17.78
N GLN A 341 -15.61 -13.82 17.70
CA GLN A 341 -16.45 -12.68 18.06
C GLN A 341 -17.24 -12.20 16.84
N PHE A 342 -18.46 -11.70 17.10
CA PHE A 342 -19.33 -11.11 16.08
C PHE A 342 -19.59 -12.01 14.86
N GLN A 343 -19.38 -13.32 15.00
CA GLN A 343 -19.52 -14.31 13.93
C GLN A 343 -18.65 -14.03 12.71
N ILE A 344 -17.52 -13.32 12.84
CA ILE A 344 -16.69 -12.92 11.69
C ILE A 344 -16.17 -14.12 10.86
N ASP A 345 -15.95 -15.25 11.49
CA ASP A 345 -15.42 -16.49 10.92
C ASP A 345 -16.50 -17.50 10.53
N ALA A 346 -17.79 -17.22 10.77
CA ALA A 346 -18.88 -18.15 10.50
C ALA A 346 -19.14 -18.35 8.99
N HIS A 347 -19.11 -17.27 8.21
CA HIS A 347 -19.30 -17.29 6.77
C HIS A 347 -18.26 -16.40 6.09
N ALA A 348 -17.12 -17.02 5.74
CA ALA A 348 -16.12 -16.39 4.89
C ALA A 348 -16.13 -17.03 3.50
N MET A 349 -15.82 -16.20 2.50
CA MET A 349 -15.76 -16.63 1.12
C MET A 349 -14.63 -15.96 0.36
N ALA A 350 -14.21 -16.61 -0.72
CA ALA A 350 -13.10 -16.14 -1.52
C ALA A 350 -13.31 -16.53 -3.00
N PRO A 351 -12.92 -15.66 -3.96
CA PRO A 351 -13.03 -15.97 -5.38
C PRO A 351 -12.07 -17.10 -5.78
N PRO A 352 -12.37 -17.96 -6.75
CA PRO A 352 -11.47 -19.05 -7.13
C PRO A 352 -10.12 -18.56 -7.68
N THR A 353 -9.01 -18.98 -7.08
CA THR A 353 -7.64 -18.64 -7.53
C THR A 353 -7.40 -19.05 -8.99
N CYS A 354 -7.94 -20.19 -9.41
CA CYS A 354 -7.80 -20.67 -10.79
C CYS A 354 -8.38 -19.70 -11.82
N VAL A 355 -9.52 -19.07 -11.52
CA VAL A 355 -10.13 -18.05 -12.40
C VAL A 355 -9.29 -16.78 -12.40
N LEU A 356 -8.74 -16.37 -11.25
CA LEU A 356 -7.83 -15.21 -11.18
C LEU A 356 -6.55 -15.42 -11.99
N LEU A 357 -6.03 -16.64 -12.05
CA LEU A 357 -4.89 -17.00 -12.91
C LEU A 357 -5.23 -16.90 -14.40
N GLN A 358 -6.50 -17.16 -14.74
CA GLN A 358 -6.99 -17.18 -16.12
C GLN A 358 -7.58 -15.85 -16.58
N LYS A 359 -7.85 -14.90 -15.69
CA LYS A 359 -8.47 -13.61 -16.05
C LYS A 359 -7.52 -12.44 -15.89
N SER A 360 -7.73 -11.45 -16.76
CA SER A 360 -7.21 -10.09 -16.55
C SER A 360 -7.88 -9.43 -15.36
N TRP A 361 -7.23 -9.48 -14.20
CA TRP A 361 -7.82 -8.98 -12.96
C TRP A 361 -7.84 -7.44 -12.86
N GLN A 362 -7.27 -6.71 -13.83
CA GLN A 362 -7.24 -5.24 -13.88
C GLN A 362 -8.45 -4.63 -14.65
N SER A 363 -9.66 -5.19 -14.48
CA SER A 363 -10.89 -4.74 -15.17
C SER A 363 -11.59 -3.58 -14.40
N PRO A 364 -12.24 -2.61 -15.07
CA PRO A 364 -12.47 -2.52 -16.52
C PRO A 364 -11.23 -2.11 -17.29
N GLY A 365 -11.15 -2.56 -18.54
CA GLY A 365 -9.97 -2.51 -19.40
C GLY A 365 -9.41 -1.11 -19.68
N PRO A 366 -8.44 -1.04 -20.61
CA PRO A 366 -8.63 -1.58 -21.95
C PRO A 366 -7.94 -2.93 -22.18
N PHE A 367 -8.63 -3.85 -22.85
CA PHE A 367 -8.14 -5.18 -23.18
C PHE A 367 -8.13 -5.40 -24.69
N TRP A 368 -7.00 -5.81 -25.26
CA TRP A 368 -6.95 -6.28 -26.65
C TRP A 368 -6.94 -7.81 -26.67
N ASP A 369 -8.04 -8.40 -27.12
CA ASP A 369 -8.14 -9.85 -27.34
C ASP A 369 -7.51 -10.22 -28.67
N VAL A 370 -6.47 -11.06 -28.64
CA VAL A 370 -5.84 -11.60 -29.83
C VAL A 370 -5.97 -13.13 -29.76
N PRO A 371 -7.01 -13.72 -30.38
CA PRO A 371 -7.34 -15.14 -30.20
C PRO A 371 -6.14 -16.07 -30.44
N ASP A 372 -5.40 -15.85 -31.50
CA ASP A 372 -4.25 -16.69 -31.87
C ASP A 372 -2.92 -15.99 -31.63
N ILE A 373 -2.77 -15.29 -30.50
CA ILE A 373 -1.53 -14.57 -30.18
C ILE A 373 -0.27 -15.45 -30.26
N SER A 374 -0.34 -16.71 -29.85
CA SER A 374 0.79 -17.65 -29.96
C SER A 374 1.14 -18.01 -31.40
N LEU A 375 0.20 -17.89 -32.35
CA LEU A 375 0.50 -18.03 -33.78
C LEU A 375 1.00 -16.71 -34.37
N LYS A 376 0.52 -15.57 -33.84
CA LYS A 376 0.83 -14.22 -34.32
C LYS A 376 2.09 -13.60 -33.69
N CYS A 377 2.64 -14.18 -32.62
CA CYS A 377 3.80 -13.65 -31.90
C CYS A 377 4.68 -14.79 -31.36
N LEU A 378 5.83 -15.01 -32.01
CA LEU A 378 6.77 -16.07 -31.64
C LEU A 378 7.30 -15.90 -30.21
N ALA A 379 7.68 -14.68 -29.84
CA ALA A 379 8.17 -14.38 -28.48
C ALA A 379 7.11 -14.65 -27.40
N TRP A 380 5.82 -14.50 -27.73
CA TRP A 380 4.72 -14.87 -26.84
C TRP A 380 4.61 -16.39 -26.71
N LYS A 381 4.63 -17.11 -27.85
CA LYS A 381 4.57 -18.56 -27.88
C LYS A 381 5.71 -19.20 -27.08
N GLU A 382 6.95 -18.80 -27.36
CA GLU A 382 8.15 -19.36 -26.71
C GLU A 382 8.13 -19.18 -25.19
N HIS A 383 7.52 -18.11 -24.70
CA HIS A 383 7.45 -17.84 -23.27
C HIS A 383 6.35 -18.60 -22.54
N PHE A 384 5.24 -18.92 -23.21
CA PHE A 384 4.06 -19.52 -22.59
C PHE A 384 3.77 -20.96 -23.03
N ASP A 385 4.54 -21.53 -23.95
CA ASP A 385 4.46 -22.94 -24.28
C ASP A 385 4.88 -23.78 -23.06
N SER A 386 3.90 -24.44 -22.45
CA SER A 386 4.03 -25.21 -21.20
C SER A 386 4.95 -26.42 -21.30
N THR A 387 5.34 -26.78 -22.52
CA THR A 387 6.24 -27.91 -22.82
C THR A 387 7.71 -27.51 -22.73
N ALA A 388 8.05 -26.22 -22.80
CA ALA A 388 9.38 -25.75 -22.53
C ALA A 388 9.62 -25.80 -21.01
N PRO A 389 10.74 -26.40 -20.52
CA PRO A 389 11.08 -26.31 -19.10
C PRO A 389 11.11 -24.83 -18.75
N ARG A 390 10.34 -24.40 -17.74
CA ARG A 390 10.10 -23.00 -17.30
C ARG A 390 11.40 -22.20 -17.25
N ALA A 391 11.88 -21.81 -18.41
CA ALA A 391 13.08 -21.04 -18.56
C ALA A 391 12.67 -19.66 -18.11
N THR A 392 13.51 -19.05 -17.31
CA THR A 392 13.44 -17.63 -16.94
C THR A 392 13.68 -16.73 -18.16
N THR A 393 13.15 -17.08 -19.33
CA THR A 393 13.22 -16.28 -20.55
C THR A 393 12.37 -15.05 -20.31
N VAL A 394 13.05 -13.97 -19.94
CA VAL A 394 12.46 -12.64 -19.86
C VAL A 394 11.88 -12.33 -21.25
N LEU A 395 10.57 -12.10 -21.32
CA LEU A 395 9.92 -11.67 -22.56
C LEU A 395 10.69 -10.48 -23.15
N SER A 396 10.84 -10.45 -24.47
CA SER A 396 11.42 -9.27 -25.12
C SER A 396 10.64 -8.02 -24.72
N THR A 397 11.34 -6.91 -24.50
CA THR A 397 10.70 -5.61 -24.20
C THR A 397 9.78 -5.14 -25.32
N LEU A 398 9.96 -5.69 -26.51
CA LEU A 398 9.24 -5.36 -27.72
C LEU A 398 8.68 -6.65 -28.31
N LEU A 399 7.38 -6.68 -28.58
CA LEU A 399 6.68 -7.77 -29.22
C LEU A 399 6.16 -7.29 -30.57
N GLU A 400 6.38 -8.10 -31.59
CA GLU A 400 5.77 -7.92 -32.90
C GLU A 400 4.63 -8.94 -33.06
N ILE A 401 3.45 -8.44 -33.38
CA ILE A 401 2.24 -9.26 -33.58
C ILE A 401 1.87 -9.15 -35.06
N VAL A 402 2.00 -10.28 -35.76
CA VAL A 402 1.83 -10.41 -37.21
C VAL A 402 1.47 -11.86 -37.56
N PRO A 403 0.56 -12.10 -38.52
CA PRO A 403 -0.27 -11.13 -39.24
C PRO A 403 -1.49 -10.68 -38.42
N LEU A 404 -1.88 -9.42 -38.59
CA LEU A 404 -3.16 -8.90 -38.09
C LEU A 404 -4.14 -8.68 -39.24
N GLU A 405 -5.39 -9.04 -38.98
CA GLU A 405 -6.54 -8.83 -39.86
C GLU A 405 -7.19 -7.48 -39.57
N SER A 406 -8.02 -6.97 -40.47
CA SER A 406 -8.66 -5.66 -40.28
C SER A 406 -9.50 -5.61 -39.01
N SER A 407 -10.19 -6.70 -38.66
CA SER A 407 -10.96 -6.83 -37.43
C SER A 407 -10.09 -6.69 -36.17
N ASP A 408 -8.85 -7.15 -36.19
CA ASP A 408 -7.93 -6.98 -35.05
C ASP A 408 -7.58 -5.49 -34.84
N ILE A 409 -7.49 -4.72 -35.93
CA ILE A 409 -7.19 -3.29 -35.91
C ILE A 409 -8.39 -2.48 -35.44
N ASP A 410 -9.60 -2.83 -35.89
CA ASP A 410 -10.84 -2.20 -35.45
C ASP A 410 -11.03 -2.42 -33.94
N ALA A 411 -10.86 -3.67 -33.49
CA ALA A 411 -10.91 -4.01 -32.06
C ALA A 411 -9.87 -3.23 -31.22
N LEU A 412 -8.67 -3.00 -31.76
CA LEU A 412 -7.65 -2.18 -31.10
C LEU A 412 -8.03 -0.69 -31.08
N GLY A 413 -8.69 -0.19 -32.13
CA GLY A 413 -9.16 1.20 -32.23
C GLY A 413 -10.29 1.53 -31.25
N ASP A 414 -11.18 0.56 -31.02
CA ASP A 414 -12.36 0.71 -30.18
C ASP A 414 -12.04 0.76 -28.68
N LEU A 415 -10.85 0.33 -28.26
CA LEU A 415 -10.48 0.22 -26.84
C LEU A 415 -10.51 1.56 -26.07
N TRP A 416 -10.35 2.69 -26.74
CA TRP A 416 -10.18 3.98 -26.05
C TRP A 416 -11.07 5.12 -26.55
N ASN A 417 -11.93 4.92 -27.55
CA ASN A 417 -12.79 5.95 -28.15
C ASN A 417 -12.07 7.24 -28.62
N VAL A 418 -10.73 7.23 -28.73
CA VAL A 418 -9.90 8.40 -29.12
C VAL A 418 -9.11 8.18 -30.42
N GLY A 419 -9.26 7.00 -31.04
CA GLY A 419 -8.53 6.59 -32.24
C GLY A 419 -7.09 6.13 -32.00
N LEU A 420 -6.57 5.25 -32.86
CA LEU A 420 -5.26 4.60 -32.70
C LEU A 420 -4.07 5.57 -32.67
N HIS A 421 -4.14 6.66 -33.43
CA HIS A 421 -3.06 7.66 -33.45
C HIS A 421 -2.88 8.33 -32.08
N ALA A 422 -3.97 8.66 -31.39
CA ALA A 422 -3.94 9.21 -30.04
C ALA A 422 -3.35 8.19 -29.05
N VAL A 423 -3.75 6.92 -29.16
CA VAL A 423 -3.24 5.82 -28.33
C VAL A 423 -1.72 5.67 -28.45
N ILE A 424 -1.19 5.70 -29.68
CA ILE A 424 0.26 5.60 -29.97
C ILE A 424 1.00 6.82 -29.42
N SER A 425 0.52 8.02 -29.73
CA SER A 425 1.18 9.28 -29.36
C SER A 425 1.17 9.50 -27.84
N GLU A 426 0.06 9.22 -27.17
CA GLU A 426 -0.09 9.31 -25.71
C GLU A 426 0.53 8.12 -24.98
N ARG A 427 0.95 7.07 -25.69
CA ARG A 427 1.48 5.82 -25.10
C ARG A 427 0.51 5.27 -24.07
N ARG A 428 -0.75 5.09 -24.45
CA ARG A 428 -1.74 4.49 -23.55
C ARG A 428 -1.41 3.03 -23.31
N VAL A 429 -1.59 2.63 -22.05
CA VAL A 429 -1.35 1.26 -21.61
C VAL A 429 -2.63 0.45 -21.71
N PHE A 430 -2.52 -0.78 -22.19
CA PHE A 430 -3.61 -1.76 -22.20
C PHE A 430 -3.07 -3.15 -21.87
N VAL A 431 -3.97 -4.10 -21.72
CA VAL A 431 -3.64 -5.49 -21.44
C VAL A 431 -3.92 -6.33 -22.67
N LEU A 432 -2.94 -7.15 -23.05
CA LEU A 432 -3.06 -8.11 -24.15
C LEU A 432 -3.59 -9.44 -23.60
N ARG A 433 -4.58 -10.03 -24.28
CA ARG A 433 -5.22 -11.30 -23.89
C ARG A 433 -5.15 -12.31 -25.03
N ASP A 434 -5.01 -13.60 -24.69
CA ASP A 434 -5.10 -14.70 -25.65
C ASP A 434 -6.57 -15.14 -25.89
N LYS A 435 -6.80 -16.16 -26.73
CA LYS A 435 -8.14 -16.77 -26.94
C LYS A 435 -8.83 -17.25 -25.68
N ASN A 436 -8.09 -17.59 -24.63
CA ASN A 436 -8.64 -18.06 -23.37
C ASN A 436 -8.97 -16.90 -22.43
N GLN A 437 -8.85 -15.65 -22.90
CA GLN A 437 -8.94 -14.43 -22.09
C GLN A 437 -7.94 -14.39 -20.94
N MET A 438 -6.90 -15.23 -21.02
CA MET A 438 -5.78 -15.21 -20.12
C MET A 438 -4.96 -13.97 -20.41
N ALA A 439 -5.20 -12.91 -19.65
CA ALA A 439 -4.13 -11.97 -19.42
C ALA A 439 -3.20 -12.59 -18.42
N GLN A 440 -2.03 -13.01 -18.88
CA GLN A 440 -0.88 -13.14 -17.98
C GLN A 440 -0.33 -11.74 -17.64
N SER A 441 -1.24 -10.82 -17.31
CA SER A 441 -1.02 -9.50 -16.72
C SER A 441 0.21 -8.75 -17.24
N ARG A 442 0.33 -8.61 -18.56
CA ARG A 442 1.34 -7.73 -19.13
C ARG A 442 0.67 -6.55 -19.81
N ARG A 443 0.86 -5.42 -19.14
CA ARG A 443 0.62 -4.08 -19.64
C ARG A 443 1.53 -3.86 -20.83
N VAL A 444 0.95 -3.49 -21.95
CA VAL A 444 1.67 -3.19 -23.19
C VAL A 444 1.34 -1.77 -23.64
N LEU A 445 2.27 -1.19 -24.39
CA LEU A 445 2.13 0.09 -25.05
C LEU A 445 2.13 -0.14 -26.54
N LEU A 446 1.17 0.45 -27.25
CA LEU A 446 1.19 0.44 -28.71
C LEU A 446 2.31 1.38 -29.19
N ARG A 447 3.31 0.84 -29.89
CA ARG A 447 4.46 1.60 -30.38
C ARG A 447 4.32 1.98 -31.84
N ASP A 448 3.86 1.04 -32.64
CA ASP A 448 3.78 1.20 -34.08
C ASP A 448 2.68 0.31 -34.68
N LEU A 449 2.13 0.77 -35.80
CA LEU A 449 1.17 0.06 -36.63
C LEU A 449 1.55 0.29 -38.09
N ALA A 450 1.96 -0.77 -38.78
CA ALA A 450 2.46 -0.68 -40.15
C ALA A 450 1.85 -1.77 -41.05
N ARG A 451 1.74 -1.50 -42.35
CA ARG A 451 1.46 -2.53 -43.36
C ARG A 451 2.75 -3.20 -43.79
N VAL A 452 2.79 -4.53 -43.73
CA VAL A 452 3.94 -5.36 -44.11
C VAL A 452 3.53 -6.44 -45.10
N THR A 453 4.48 -6.94 -45.90
CA THR A 453 4.24 -8.07 -46.80
C THR A 453 4.51 -9.39 -46.08
N HIS A 454 3.47 -10.18 -45.86
CA HIS A 454 3.51 -11.54 -45.31
C HIS A 454 3.64 -12.57 -46.44
N LYS A 455 4.48 -13.59 -46.24
CA LYS A 455 4.81 -14.60 -47.27
C LYS A 455 3.59 -15.30 -47.86
N GLU A 456 2.60 -15.59 -47.04
CA GLU A 456 1.42 -16.38 -47.43
C GLU A 456 0.15 -15.54 -47.63
N LYS A 457 0.06 -14.37 -46.99
CA LYS A 457 -1.18 -13.57 -46.90
C LYS A 457 -1.10 -12.24 -47.66
N GLY A 458 0.00 -11.97 -48.35
CA GLY A 458 0.21 -10.70 -49.06
C GLY A 458 0.37 -9.52 -48.08
N LYS A 459 -0.22 -8.36 -48.35
CA LYS A 459 -0.12 -7.18 -47.48
C LYS A 459 -1.02 -7.33 -46.25
N VAL A 460 -0.43 -7.38 -45.07
CA VAL A 460 -1.12 -7.50 -43.76
C VAL A 460 -0.74 -6.36 -42.82
N TRP A 461 -1.45 -6.22 -41.71
CA TRP A 461 -1.04 -5.33 -40.63
C TRP A 461 -0.03 -6.01 -39.69
N LYS A 462 0.92 -5.21 -39.19
CA LYS A 462 1.83 -5.54 -38.10
C LYS A 462 1.66 -4.51 -37.01
N VAL A 463 1.47 -4.98 -35.78
CA VAL A 463 1.53 -4.13 -34.59
C VAL A 463 2.82 -4.43 -33.84
N THR A 464 3.49 -3.36 -33.42
CA THR A 464 4.59 -3.44 -32.47
C THR A 464 4.10 -2.93 -31.13
N VAL A 465 4.17 -3.76 -30.09
CA VAL A 465 3.89 -3.34 -28.72
C VAL A 465 5.16 -3.43 -27.87
N SER A 466 5.32 -2.53 -26.91
CA SER A 466 6.35 -2.72 -25.88
C SER A 466 5.73 -3.22 -24.60
N VAL A 467 6.28 -4.29 -24.05
CA VAL A 467 5.96 -4.73 -22.68
C VAL A 467 6.40 -3.65 -21.73
N VAL A 468 5.48 -3.17 -20.90
CA VAL A 468 5.80 -2.28 -19.79
C VAL A 468 6.50 -3.14 -18.75
N ARG A 469 7.84 -3.15 -18.77
CA ARG A 469 8.63 -3.65 -17.66
C ARG A 469 8.36 -2.72 -16.47
N GLN A 470 7.82 -3.29 -15.40
CA GLN A 470 7.61 -2.58 -14.14
C GLN A 470 8.82 -2.75 -13.25
#